data_AF-A0A367UJL5-F1
#
_entry.id   AF-A0A367UJL5-F1
#
_cell.length_a   1.000
_cell.length_b   1.000
_cell.length_c   1.000
_cell.angle_alpha   90.00
_cell.angle_beta   90.00
_cell.angle_gamma   90.00
#
_symmetry.space_group_name_H-M   'P 1'
#
loop_
_entity.id
_entity.type
_entity.pdbx_description
1 polymer ?
#
loop_
_entity_poly.entity_id
_entity_poly.type
_entity_poly.pdbx_seq_one_letter_code
_entity_poly.pdbx_strand_id
1 'polypeptide(L)'
;MKFGLVLFDDENDPKAGWCSVNGSPAKRIEGMNELATDTLWWSNMTYESFFRTTEAWRNPWLRHDAYLVTKPKDVLQEWGYDPATSPADFIVKFCSMVFARMMTMAAKLVREALPKLSPTNIFTGNTLREDLRRLLPEAEFPRGEAATIMRQGQAFAEFTRTTVRGIKGARIFVLRKPRVSYAFQMLTTPVPVGPFDFLPRSELRSITSDRVEWIRTETRPCMVEVAVQQMEAEVAPVYGFGNSMDKDKRIPRSWVAHPEFLTMAAFSEIEVKSAWVGKEYAQMNLALPDPVKAFLSDRYTELSWCAGVIAETLWRAAALGEPKGRMPQVAPEDRAHTSWRGAWLKAADKTAMFLDAMKLTEMGYATVSYGLGWVSCLVTDDQIPDLVRDAMTIGLMPKFNDVPDGMFAPNRPIPWGGDQNNMTKMLLQFTMTKDRDFLWNFDKLPLYDKGQREQMLRQMLEARKNQQM
;
A
#
# COMPACT_ATOMS: atom_id res chain seq x y z
N MET A 1 20.53 -11.65 -12.87
CA MET A 1 19.13 -11.42 -13.25
C MET A 1 18.99 -9.96 -13.64
N LYS A 2 18.40 -9.68 -14.79
CA LYS A 2 18.09 -8.33 -15.27
C LYS A 2 16.62 -8.00 -15.00
N PHE A 3 16.27 -6.73 -15.08
CA PHE A 3 14.90 -6.25 -14.88
C PHE A 3 14.51 -5.33 -16.04
N GLY A 4 13.35 -5.57 -16.63
CA GLY A 4 12.86 -4.82 -17.77
C GLY A 4 11.36 -4.55 -17.70
N LEU A 5 10.89 -3.66 -18.55
CA LEU A 5 9.48 -3.41 -18.76
C LEU A 5 9.13 -3.77 -20.21
N VAL A 6 7.97 -4.38 -20.40
CA VAL A 6 7.30 -4.51 -21.69
C VAL A 6 5.97 -3.74 -21.66
N LEU A 7 5.74 -2.89 -22.65
CA LEU A 7 4.52 -2.13 -22.82
C LEU A 7 3.84 -2.64 -24.09
N PHE A 8 2.82 -3.48 -23.95
CA PHE A 8 2.02 -3.96 -25.08
C PHE A 8 1.12 -2.85 -25.61
N ASP A 9 0.94 -2.80 -26.93
CA ASP A 9 0.08 -1.81 -27.58
C ASP A 9 -1.40 -2.01 -27.18
N ASP A 10 -1.81 -3.26 -26.94
CA ASP A 10 -3.10 -3.63 -26.34
C ASP A 10 -2.87 -4.49 -25.07
N GLU A 11 -3.39 -4.04 -23.93
CA GLU A 11 -3.25 -4.73 -22.64
C GLU A 11 -4.08 -6.02 -22.54
N ASN A 12 -5.08 -6.20 -23.41
CA ASN A 12 -5.95 -7.36 -23.48
C ASN A 12 -5.55 -8.35 -24.58
N ASP A 13 -4.77 -7.91 -25.58
CA ASP A 13 -4.23 -8.73 -26.66
C ASP A 13 -2.72 -8.44 -26.87
N PRO A 14 -1.83 -9.01 -26.03
CA PRO A 14 -0.41 -8.68 -25.94
C PRO A 14 0.41 -9.27 -27.11
N LYS A 15 0.15 -8.79 -28.32
CA LYS A 15 0.91 -9.13 -29.54
C LYS A 15 2.15 -8.25 -29.65
N ALA A 16 2.02 -7.08 -30.26
CA ALA A 16 3.11 -6.13 -30.42
C ALA A 16 3.25 -5.19 -29.21
N GLY A 17 4.45 -4.62 -29.07
CA GLY A 17 4.70 -3.63 -28.03
C GLY A 17 6.09 -3.03 -28.10
N TRP A 18 6.48 -2.41 -26.99
CA TRP A 18 7.83 -1.92 -26.75
C TRP A 18 8.44 -2.61 -25.55
N CYS A 19 9.76 -2.80 -25.54
CA CYS A 19 10.47 -3.31 -24.38
C CYS A 19 11.76 -2.51 -24.11
N SER A 20 12.18 -2.48 -22.85
CA SER A 20 13.44 -1.86 -22.40
C SER A 20 13.93 -2.57 -21.14
N VAL A 21 15.25 -2.68 -21.00
CA VAL A 21 15.90 -3.30 -19.85
C VAL A 21 16.73 -2.25 -19.13
N ASN A 22 16.39 -1.97 -17.87
CA ASN A 22 17.13 -1.03 -17.02
C ASN A 22 17.41 0.33 -17.70
N GLY A 23 16.42 0.93 -18.35
CA GLY A 23 16.56 2.23 -19.02
C GLY A 23 17.34 2.22 -20.33
N SER A 24 17.63 1.05 -20.90
CA SER A 24 18.20 0.94 -22.25
C SER A 24 17.26 1.51 -23.32
N PRO A 25 17.77 1.87 -24.52
CA PRO A 25 16.92 2.31 -25.62
C PRO A 25 15.76 1.33 -25.87
N ALA A 26 14.56 1.89 -25.99
CA ALA A 26 13.35 1.12 -26.25
C ALA A 26 13.44 0.40 -27.59
N LYS A 27 12.93 -0.83 -27.64
CA LYS A 27 12.88 -1.65 -28.84
C LYS A 27 11.45 -2.09 -29.10
N ARG A 28 11.03 -2.12 -30.37
CA ARG A 28 9.79 -2.78 -30.77
C ARG A 28 9.94 -4.30 -30.67
N ILE A 29 8.85 -4.96 -30.34
CA ILE A 29 8.69 -6.42 -30.37
C ILE A 29 7.36 -6.77 -31.05
N GLU A 30 7.29 -7.92 -31.71
CA GLU A 30 6.06 -8.43 -32.33
C GLU A 30 5.30 -9.39 -31.40
N GLY A 31 5.94 -9.85 -30.30
CA GLY A 31 5.38 -10.84 -29.40
C GLY A 31 6.16 -11.03 -28.11
N MET A 32 5.52 -11.68 -27.12
CA MET A 32 6.15 -12.10 -25.86
C MET A 32 7.36 -13.02 -26.07
N ASN A 33 7.39 -13.79 -27.16
CA ASN A 33 8.46 -14.73 -27.51
C ASN A 33 9.81 -14.05 -27.82
N GLU A 34 9.83 -12.75 -28.09
CA GLU A 34 11.07 -11.99 -28.29
C GLU A 34 11.71 -11.50 -26.98
N LEU A 35 11.01 -11.67 -25.85
CA LEU A 35 11.50 -11.25 -24.55
C LEU A 35 12.55 -12.23 -24.01
N ALA A 36 13.70 -11.69 -23.57
CA ALA A 36 14.78 -12.49 -23.02
C ALA A 36 14.38 -13.15 -21.70
N THR A 37 14.66 -14.45 -21.56
CA THR A 37 14.28 -15.26 -20.39
C THR A 37 15.18 -15.05 -19.17
N ASP A 38 16.34 -14.39 -19.33
CA ASP A 38 17.26 -13.99 -18.25
C ASP A 38 16.86 -12.67 -17.54
N THR A 39 15.76 -12.09 -17.99
CA THR A 39 15.22 -10.80 -17.55
C THR A 39 13.83 -11.02 -16.95
N LEU A 40 13.60 -10.49 -15.74
CA LEU A 40 12.26 -10.40 -15.19
C LEU A 40 11.57 -9.17 -15.80
N TRP A 41 10.46 -9.39 -16.49
CA TRP A 41 9.70 -8.37 -17.22
C TRP A 41 8.45 -7.98 -16.45
N TRP A 42 8.27 -6.68 -16.25
CA TRP A 42 7.01 -6.11 -15.78
C TRP A 42 6.20 -5.56 -16.96
N SER A 43 4.89 -5.84 -17.01
CA SER A 43 4.03 -5.44 -18.13
C SER A 43 2.88 -4.50 -17.74
N ASN A 44 2.23 -3.93 -18.73
CA ASN A 44 0.94 -3.23 -18.58
C ASN A 44 -0.28 -4.17 -18.63
N MET A 45 -0.07 -5.49 -18.75
CA MET A 45 -1.20 -6.42 -18.81
C MET A 45 -1.95 -6.45 -17.48
N THR A 46 -3.28 -6.34 -17.54
CA THR A 46 -4.12 -6.44 -16.34
C THR A 46 -4.02 -7.85 -15.74
N TYR A 47 -4.25 -7.97 -14.43
CA TYR A 47 -4.34 -9.28 -13.76
C TYR A 47 -5.30 -10.25 -14.49
N GLU A 48 -6.46 -9.75 -14.92
CA GLU A 48 -7.47 -10.56 -15.62
C GLU A 48 -6.94 -11.06 -16.96
N SER A 49 -6.40 -10.16 -17.79
CA SER A 49 -5.80 -10.50 -19.09
C SER A 49 -4.68 -11.53 -18.92
N PHE A 50 -3.81 -11.34 -17.93
CA PHE A 50 -2.63 -12.16 -17.68
C PHE A 50 -2.96 -13.60 -17.21
N PHE A 51 -3.93 -13.75 -16.30
CA PHE A 51 -4.25 -15.06 -15.73
C PHE A 51 -5.41 -15.79 -16.42
N ARG A 52 -6.35 -15.07 -17.03
CA ARG A 52 -7.60 -15.66 -17.54
C ARG A 52 -7.76 -15.62 -19.06
N THR A 53 -7.19 -14.61 -19.72
CA THR A 53 -7.42 -14.41 -21.17
C THR A 53 -6.28 -14.92 -22.04
N THR A 54 -5.02 -14.69 -21.67
CA THR A 54 -3.86 -14.80 -22.60
C THR A 54 -2.87 -15.91 -22.25
N GLU A 55 -3.08 -16.63 -21.14
CA GLU A 55 -2.15 -17.61 -20.56
C GLU A 55 -0.72 -17.09 -20.30
N ALA A 56 -0.50 -15.77 -20.30
CA ALA A 56 0.81 -15.15 -20.11
C ALA A 56 1.50 -15.56 -18.80
N TRP A 57 0.72 -15.95 -17.79
CA TRP A 57 1.17 -16.52 -16.51
C TRP A 57 2.07 -17.75 -16.63
N ARG A 58 2.03 -18.47 -17.75
CA ARG A 58 2.93 -19.61 -18.01
C ARG A 58 4.39 -19.19 -18.18
N ASN A 59 4.66 -17.92 -18.44
CA ASN A 59 6.01 -17.38 -18.55
C ASN A 59 6.53 -16.94 -17.17
N PRO A 60 7.42 -17.71 -16.51
CA PRO A 60 7.84 -17.44 -15.13
C PRO A 60 8.70 -16.18 -14.99
N TRP A 61 9.12 -15.57 -16.09
CA TRP A 61 9.88 -14.33 -16.17
C TRP A 61 9.01 -13.11 -16.53
N LEU A 62 7.70 -13.27 -16.76
CA LEU A 62 6.78 -12.16 -17.06
C LEU A 62 5.86 -11.89 -15.86
N ARG A 63 5.55 -10.62 -15.62
CA ARG A 63 4.70 -10.15 -14.51
C ARG A 63 3.68 -9.14 -14.99
N HIS A 64 2.47 -9.21 -14.46
CA HIS A 64 1.35 -8.31 -14.77
C HIS A 64 1.50 -6.93 -14.12
N ASP A 65 0.61 -5.99 -14.48
CA ASP A 65 0.61 -4.58 -14.06
C ASP A 65 0.65 -4.38 -12.54
N ALA A 66 -0.07 -5.22 -11.80
CA ALA A 66 -0.18 -5.22 -10.35
C ALA A 66 0.83 -6.16 -9.64
N TYR A 67 1.94 -6.54 -10.28
CA TYR A 67 3.03 -7.24 -9.60
C TYR A 67 3.58 -6.43 -8.41
N LEU A 68 3.72 -5.13 -8.61
CA LEU A 68 4.05 -4.16 -7.58
C LEU A 68 2.77 -3.54 -6.99
N VAL A 69 2.91 -2.85 -5.86
CA VAL A 69 1.82 -2.05 -5.25
C VAL A 69 1.48 -0.78 -6.04
N THR A 70 2.19 -0.53 -7.14
CA THR A 70 2.02 0.59 -8.08
C THR A 70 2.00 0.05 -9.50
N LYS A 71 1.16 0.60 -10.39
CA LYS A 71 1.13 0.20 -11.81
C LYS A 71 2.09 1.04 -12.66
N PRO A 72 2.43 0.65 -13.91
CA PRO A 72 3.29 1.46 -14.77
C PRO A 72 2.74 2.88 -15.00
N LYS A 73 1.41 3.01 -15.15
CA LYS A 73 0.75 4.33 -15.27
C LYS A 73 0.86 5.17 -14.00
N ASP A 74 0.83 4.55 -12.83
CA ASP A 74 0.93 5.24 -11.55
C ASP A 74 2.36 5.76 -11.33
N VAL A 75 3.37 4.99 -11.77
CA VAL A 75 4.79 5.43 -11.78
C VAL A 75 4.94 6.73 -12.56
N LEU A 76 4.38 6.80 -13.78
CA LEU A 76 4.45 8.01 -14.60
C LEU A 76 3.81 9.21 -13.89
N GLN A 77 2.58 9.04 -13.39
CA GLN A 77 1.86 10.12 -12.69
C GLN A 77 2.60 10.61 -11.44
N GLU A 78 3.17 9.68 -10.67
CA GLU A 78 3.94 10.00 -9.47
C GLU A 78 5.29 10.65 -9.79
N TRP A 79 5.80 10.52 -11.01
CA TRP A 79 7.02 11.18 -11.48
C TRP A 79 6.78 12.39 -12.39
N GLY A 80 5.55 12.89 -12.45
CA GLY A 80 5.25 14.11 -13.18
C GLY A 80 5.10 13.93 -14.70
N TYR A 81 4.77 12.72 -15.16
CA TYR A 81 4.53 12.40 -16.57
C TYR A 81 3.09 11.98 -16.77
N ASP A 82 2.41 12.52 -17.78
CA ASP A 82 1.05 12.10 -18.13
C ASP A 82 1.10 10.82 -19.00
N PRO A 83 0.53 9.69 -18.54
CA PRO A 83 0.47 8.46 -19.33
C PRO A 83 -0.24 8.61 -20.68
N ALA A 84 -1.18 9.55 -20.81
CA ALA A 84 -1.98 9.72 -22.03
C ALA A 84 -1.21 10.43 -23.15
N THR A 85 -0.24 11.28 -22.81
CA THR A 85 0.49 12.09 -23.78
C THR A 85 1.97 11.70 -23.92
N SER A 86 2.48 10.87 -23.02
CA SER A 86 3.88 10.45 -23.02
C SER A 86 4.15 9.41 -24.13
N PRO A 87 5.21 9.56 -24.94
CA PRO A 87 5.57 8.57 -25.96
C PRO A 87 5.87 7.18 -25.39
N ALA A 88 5.47 6.12 -26.09
CA ALA A 88 5.60 4.73 -25.62
C ALA A 88 7.06 4.30 -25.39
N ASP A 89 7.98 4.76 -26.24
CA ASP A 89 9.43 4.52 -26.13
C ASP A 89 10.03 5.19 -24.88
N PHE A 90 9.57 6.40 -24.56
CA PHE A 90 9.90 7.06 -23.30
C PHE A 90 9.34 6.30 -22.09
N ILE A 91 8.05 5.95 -22.13
CA ILE A 91 7.37 5.24 -21.02
C ILE A 91 8.13 3.97 -20.68
N VAL A 92 8.41 3.13 -21.69
CA VAL A 92 9.05 1.84 -21.44
C VAL A 92 10.48 2.00 -20.92
N LYS A 93 11.23 2.98 -21.42
CA LYS A 93 12.58 3.29 -20.95
C LYS A 93 12.57 3.78 -19.51
N PHE A 94 11.70 4.72 -19.18
CA PHE A 94 11.62 5.29 -17.84
C PHE A 94 11.16 4.24 -16.82
N CYS A 95 10.03 3.58 -17.08
CA CYS A 95 9.47 2.59 -16.17
C CYS A 95 10.38 1.35 -16.02
N SER A 96 11.12 0.92 -17.05
CA SER A 96 12.10 -0.17 -16.90
C SER A 96 13.25 0.21 -15.98
N MET A 97 13.69 1.47 -16.00
CA MET A 97 14.73 2.01 -15.12
C MET A 97 14.24 2.09 -13.66
N VAL A 98 13.01 2.57 -13.44
CA VAL A 98 12.36 2.61 -12.12
C VAL A 98 12.19 1.19 -11.58
N PHE A 99 11.70 0.26 -12.41
CA PHE A 99 11.53 -1.14 -12.04
C PHE A 99 12.86 -1.80 -11.65
N ALA A 100 13.90 -1.63 -12.47
CA ALA A 100 15.21 -2.19 -12.18
C ALA A 100 15.79 -1.69 -10.85
N ARG A 101 15.58 -0.41 -10.53
CA ARG A 101 15.99 0.17 -9.25
C ARG A 101 15.25 -0.45 -8.07
N MET A 102 13.92 -0.51 -8.11
CA MET A 102 13.10 -1.14 -7.07
C MET A 102 13.50 -2.60 -6.84
N MET A 103 13.61 -3.38 -7.92
CA MET A 103 13.95 -4.80 -7.81
C MET A 103 15.38 -5.04 -7.33
N THR A 104 16.32 -4.16 -7.66
CA THR A 104 17.69 -4.23 -7.14
C THR A 104 17.73 -3.96 -5.64
N MET A 105 17.00 -2.94 -5.16
CA MET A 105 16.86 -2.66 -3.72
C MET A 105 16.18 -3.83 -2.99
N ALA A 106 15.08 -4.35 -3.53
CA ALA A 106 14.37 -5.50 -2.94
C ALA A 106 15.28 -6.74 -2.88
N ALA A 107 16.05 -7.01 -3.94
CA ALA A 107 17.01 -8.11 -3.95
C ALA A 107 18.16 -7.90 -2.96
N LYS A 108 18.65 -6.67 -2.77
CA LYS A 108 19.64 -6.33 -1.73
C LYS A 108 19.07 -6.64 -0.34
N LEU A 109 17.87 -6.13 -0.04
CA LEU A 109 17.19 -6.35 1.23
C LEU A 109 16.98 -7.85 1.52
N VAL A 110 16.49 -8.61 0.54
CA VAL A 110 16.28 -10.05 0.70
C VAL A 110 17.59 -10.80 0.93
N ARG A 111 18.66 -10.46 0.20
CA ARG A 111 19.97 -11.11 0.37
C ARG A 111 20.59 -10.83 1.73
N GLU A 112 20.46 -9.60 2.24
CA GLU A 112 20.94 -9.25 3.56
C GLU A 112 20.15 -9.97 4.66
N ALA A 113 18.83 -10.06 4.53
CA ALA A 113 17.96 -10.72 5.52
C ALA A 113 18.00 -12.25 5.45
N LEU A 114 18.19 -12.83 4.26
CA LEU A 114 18.16 -14.27 3.99
C LEU A 114 19.36 -14.67 3.11
N PRO A 115 20.60 -14.65 3.64
CA PRO A 115 21.82 -14.85 2.86
C PRO A 115 21.96 -16.24 2.23
N LYS A 116 21.24 -17.24 2.75
CA LYS A 116 21.23 -18.61 2.22
C LYS A 116 20.27 -18.81 1.03
N LEU A 117 19.45 -17.82 0.71
CA LEU A 117 18.48 -17.91 -0.38
C LEU A 117 19.19 -17.72 -1.73
N SER A 118 19.02 -18.69 -2.65
CA SER A 118 19.54 -18.56 -4.01
C SER A 118 19.00 -17.30 -4.71
N PRO A 119 19.84 -16.54 -5.44
CA PRO A 119 19.39 -15.39 -6.23
C PRO A 119 18.24 -15.70 -7.22
N THR A 120 18.19 -16.92 -7.74
CA THR A 120 17.12 -17.37 -8.65
C THR A 120 15.77 -17.55 -7.96
N ASN A 121 15.77 -17.69 -6.64
CA ASN A 121 14.58 -17.98 -5.84
C ASN A 121 14.03 -16.73 -5.12
N ILE A 122 14.59 -15.54 -5.41
CA ILE A 122 14.16 -14.30 -4.76
C ILE A 122 12.76 -13.87 -5.27
N PHE A 123 12.53 -13.88 -6.59
CA PHE A 123 11.31 -13.36 -7.22
C PHE A 123 10.49 -14.45 -7.92
N THR A 124 9.90 -15.33 -7.12
CA THR A 124 9.16 -16.52 -7.59
C THR A 124 7.64 -16.36 -7.43
N GLY A 125 7.18 -15.33 -6.72
CA GLY A 125 5.77 -15.04 -6.50
C GLY A 125 5.11 -14.36 -7.71
N ASN A 126 3.77 -14.40 -7.70
CA ASN A 126 2.93 -13.68 -8.66
C ASN A 126 2.94 -12.18 -8.40
N THR A 127 3.28 -11.75 -7.19
CA THR A 127 3.42 -10.34 -6.78
C THR A 127 4.67 -10.17 -5.92
N LEU A 128 5.23 -8.96 -5.89
CA LEU A 128 6.35 -8.64 -5.00
C LEU A 128 5.95 -8.77 -3.52
N ARG A 129 4.65 -8.61 -3.18
CA ARG A 129 4.16 -8.86 -1.81
C ARG A 129 4.37 -10.33 -1.41
N GLU A 130 4.10 -11.27 -2.30
CA GLU A 130 4.36 -12.70 -2.05
C GLU A 130 5.84 -12.97 -1.87
N ASP A 131 6.68 -12.32 -2.67
CA ASP A 131 8.14 -12.44 -2.58
C ASP A 131 8.67 -11.89 -1.26
N LEU A 132 8.27 -10.68 -0.86
CA LEU A 132 8.77 -10.03 0.36
C LEU A 132 8.12 -10.56 1.64
N ARG A 133 7.04 -11.33 1.56
CA ARG A 133 6.41 -11.97 2.73
C ARG A 133 7.39 -12.80 3.56
N ARG A 134 8.37 -13.42 2.92
CA ARG A 134 9.40 -14.24 3.59
C ARG A 134 10.30 -13.45 4.57
N LEU A 135 10.27 -12.12 4.47
CA LEU A 135 10.98 -11.22 5.37
C LEU A 135 10.17 -10.89 6.63
N LEU A 136 8.93 -11.36 6.72
CA LEU A 136 8.03 -11.11 7.83
C LEU A 136 7.96 -12.36 8.73
N PRO A 137 7.65 -12.19 10.02
CA PRO A 137 7.34 -13.31 10.90
C PRO A 137 6.24 -14.18 10.33
N GLU A 138 6.16 -15.44 10.75
CA GLU A 138 5.08 -16.32 10.37
C GLU A 138 3.71 -15.76 10.79
N ALA A 139 2.70 -15.89 9.91
CA ALA A 139 1.34 -15.47 10.19
C ALA A 139 0.53 -16.64 10.74
N GLU A 140 -0.29 -16.38 11.75
CA GLU A 140 -1.32 -17.31 12.21
C GLU A 140 -2.62 -17.10 11.43
N PHE A 141 -3.13 -18.16 10.82
CA PHE A 141 -4.37 -18.11 10.04
C PHE A 141 -5.52 -18.73 10.82
N PRO A 142 -6.72 -18.12 10.73
CA PRO A 142 -7.91 -18.74 11.28
C PRO A 142 -8.23 -20.07 10.58
N ARG A 143 -9.01 -20.91 11.28
CA ARG A 143 -9.51 -22.20 10.80
C ARG A 143 -11.02 -22.28 11.03
N GLY A 144 -11.68 -23.23 10.38
CA GLY A 144 -13.13 -23.45 10.51
C GLY A 144 -13.96 -22.22 10.18
N GLU A 145 -14.91 -21.88 11.06
CA GLU A 145 -15.83 -20.74 10.87
C GLU A 145 -15.10 -19.40 10.72
N ALA A 146 -14.05 -19.15 11.52
CA ALA A 146 -13.25 -17.94 11.42
C ALA A 146 -12.56 -17.82 10.05
N ALA A 147 -12.11 -18.92 9.46
CA ALA A 147 -11.56 -18.93 8.10
C ALA A 147 -12.62 -18.55 7.06
N THR A 148 -13.86 -19.02 7.24
CA THR A 148 -14.98 -18.67 6.36
C THR A 148 -15.34 -17.19 6.45
N ILE A 149 -15.40 -16.62 7.65
CA ILE A 149 -15.64 -15.18 7.88
C ILE A 149 -14.57 -14.33 7.16
N MET A 150 -13.30 -14.69 7.30
CA MET A 150 -12.19 -14.00 6.64
C MET A 150 -12.25 -14.14 5.11
N ARG A 151 -12.53 -15.35 4.61
CA ARG A 151 -12.64 -15.64 3.17
C ARG A 151 -13.76 -14.85 2.51
N GLN A 152 -14.91 -14.73 3.17
CA GLN A 152 -16.05 -13.97 2.67
C GLN A 152 -15.87 -12.45 2.79
N GLY A 153 -14.77 -11.98 3.39
CA GLY A 153 -14.49 -10.54 3.55
C GLY A 153 -15.40 -9.85 4.57
N GLN A 154 -16.03 -10.61 5.48
CA GLN A 154 -16.93 -10.03 6.48
C GLN A 154 -16.16 -9.29 7.58
N ALA A 155 -14.91 -9.69 7.84
CA ALA A 155 -14.07 -9.20 8.96
C ALA A 155 -13.11 -8.06 8.64
N PHE A 156 -12.95 -7.67 7.37
CA PHE A 156 -12.02 -6.60 6.99
C PHE A 156 -12.47 -5.91 5.70
N ALA A 157 -11.97 -4.69 5.50
CA ALA A 157 -12.02 -4.00 4.22
C ALA A 157 -10.60 -3.54 3.86
N GLU A 158 -10.17 -3.82 2.62
CA GLU A 158 -8.89 -3.28 2.11
C GLU A 158 -9.06 -1.83 1.62
N PHE A 159 -10.25 -1.50 1.11
CA PHE A 159 -10.67 -0.14 0.78
C PHE A 159 -12.07 0.11 1.33
N THR A 160 -12.29 1.34 1.79
CA THR A 160 -13.62 1.83 2.14
C THR A 160 -14.11 2.77 1.07
N ARG A 161 -15.33 2.55 0.58
CA ARG A 161 -16.04 3.45 -0.31
C ARG A 161 -16.97 4.35 0.50
N THR A 162 -16.89 5.64 0.30
CA THR A 162 -17.78 6.62 0.92
C THR A 162 -19.05 6.81 0.08
N THR A 163 -20.04 7.50 0.65
CA THR A 163 -21.24 7.97 -0.05
C THR A 163 -21.37 9.49 -0.02
N VAL A 164 -20.30 10.20 0.36
CA VAL A 164 -20.24 11.66 0.30
C VAL A 164 -20.49 12.11 -1.14
N ARG A 165 -21.39 13.07 -1.32
CA ARG A 165 -21.76 13.56 -2.66
C ARG A 165 -20.70 14.52 -3.16
N GLY A 166 -20.10 14.19 -4.30
CA GLY A 166 -19.20 15.08 -5.01
C GLY A 166 -19.89 16.14 -5.84
N ILE A 167 -19.10 17.09 -6.33
CA ILE A 167 -19.52 18.18 -7.21
C ILE A 167 -19.51 17.68 -8.67
N LYS A 168 -20.46 18.14 -9.48
CA LYS A 168 -20.51 17.82 -10.92
C LYS A 168 -19.30 18.42 -11.63
N GLY A 169 -18.63 17.63 -12.49
CA GLY A 169 -17.43 18.07 -13.21
C GLY A 169 -16.13 17.95 -12.41
N ALA A 170 -16.21 17.48 -11.16
CA ALA A 170 -15.03 17.17 -10.36
C ALA A 170 -14.28 15.93 -10.89
N ARG A 171 -12.97 15.89 -10.66
CA ARG A 171 -12.10 14.73 -10.93
C ARG A 171 -11.63 14.09 -9.64
N ILE A 172 -11.28 12.80 -9.72
CA ILE A 172 -10.70 12.07 -8.58
C ILE A 172 -9.25 12.53 -8.41
N PHE A 173 -8.95 12.99 -7.20
CA PHE A 173 -7.62 13.41 -6.77
C PHE A 173 -7.17 12.53 -5.61
N VAL A 174 -5.93 12.01 -5.65
CA VAL A 174 -5.43 11.03 -4.66
C VAL A 174 -4.34 11.67 -3.81
N LEU A 175 -4.51 11.58 -2.50
CA LEU A 175 -3.59 12.04 -1.47
C LEU A 175 -3.07 10.84 -0.68
N ARG A 176 -1.79 10.86 -0.30
CA ARG A 176 -1.15 9.72 0.37
C ARG A 176 -0.37 10.10 1.61
N LYS A 177 -0.23 9.17 2.55
CA LYS A 177 0.81 9.25 3.57
C LYS A 177 2.20 9.01 2.95
N PRO A 178 3.27 9.58 3.52
CA PRO A 178 4.64 9.21 3.18
C PRO A 178 4.84 7.70 3.36
N ARG A 179 5.22 6.99 2.30
CA ARG A 179 5.11 5.52 2.24
C ARG A 179 5.97 4.81 3.28
N VAL A 180 7.19 5.30 3.53
CA VAL A 180 8.13 4.66 4.47
C VAL A 180 7.66 4.86 5.90
N SER A 181 7.42 6.10 6.30
CA SER A 181 6.88 6.41 7.63
C SER A 181 5.55 5.71 7.91
N TYR A 182 4.65 5.63 6.93
CA TYR A 182 3.38 4.91 7.09
C TYR A 182 3.56 3.39 7.20
N ALA A 183 4.44 2.80 6.38
CA ALA A 183 4.78 1.39 6.49
C ALA A 183 5.37 1.06 7.86
N PHE A 184 6.25 1.92 8.38
CA PHE A 184 6.81 1.76 9.72
C PHE A 184 5.71 1.80 10.79
N GLN A 185 4.81 2.79 10.74
CA GLN A 185 3.65 2.87 11.63
C GLN A 185 2.79 1.60 11.60
N MET A 186 2.47 1.09 10.40
CA MET A 186 1.67 -0.13 10.25
C MET A 186 2.40 -1.36 10.82
N LEU A 187 3.70 -1.50 10.57
CA LEU A 187 4.48 -2.64 11.07
C LEU A 187 4.75 -2.57 12.58
N THR A 188 4.68 -1.39 13.19
CA THR A 188 4.76 -1.18 14.65
C THR A 188 3.42 -1.36 15.36
N THR A 189 2.31 -1.35 14.63
CA THR A 189 0.98 -1.57 15.22
C THR A 189 0.93 -2.92 15.94
N PRO A 190 0.49 -2.97 17.22
CA PRO A 190 0.28 -4.23 17.92
C PRO A 190 -0.74 -5.10 17.18
N VAL A 191 -0.35 -6.35 16.93
CA VAL A 191 -1.17 -7.34 16.23
C VAL A 191 -1.50 -8.50 17.16
N PRO A 192 -2.59 -9.23 16.91
CA PRO A 192 -3.04 -10.27 17.81
C PRO A 192 -2.25 -11.57 17.60
N VAL A 193 -2.03 -12.30 18.70
CA VAL A 193 -1.40 -13.62 18.74
C VAL A 193 -2.35 -14.61 19.41
N GLY A 194 -2.47 -15.80 18.83
CA GLY A 194 -3.34 -16.85 19.32
C GLY A 194 -2.79 -17.64 20.52
N PRO A 195 -3.50 -18.70 20.93
CA PRO A 195 -4.75 -19.19 20.33
C PRO A 195 -5.90 -18.19 20.47
N PHE A 196 -6.94 -18.36 19.64
CA PHE A 196 -8.17 -17.58 19.71
C PHE A 196 -9.33 -18.44 20.21
N ASP A 197 -9.95 -18.02 21.29
CA ASP A 197 -11.13 -18.66 21.87
C ASP A 197 -12.40 -17.98 21.35
N PHE A 198 -13.40 -18.78 20.98
CA PHE A 198 -14.69 -18.27 20.55
C PHE A 198 -15.63 -18.10 21.74
N LEU A 199 -16.12 -16.89 21.93
CA LEU A 199 -17.14 -16.55 22.92
C LEU A 199 -18.48 -16.30 22.20
N PRO A 200 -19.42 -17.28 22.26
CA PRO A 200 -20.74 -17.10 21.70
C PRO A 200 -21.56 -16.10 22.52
N ARG A 201 -22.68 -15.63 21.94
CA ARG A 201 -23.57 -14.64 22.56
C ARG A 201 -24.05 -15.02 23.97
N SER A 202 -24.33 -16.30 24.19
CA SER A 202 -24.79 -16.83 25.48
C SER A 202 -23.74 -16.69 26.56
N GLU A 203 -22.47 -16.95 26.23
CA GLU A 203 -21.35 -16.88 27.17
C GLU A 203 -20.97 -15.44 27.49
N LEU A 204 -20.95 -14.56 26.46
CA LEU A 204 -20.75 -13.12 26.68
C LEU A 204 -21.82 -12.53 27.63
N ARG A 205 -23.07 -12.98 27.52
CA ARG A 205 -24.16 -12.55 28.42
C ARG A 205 -23.97 -13.01 29.87
N SER A 206 -23.27 -14.13 30.11
CA SER A 206 -22.93 -14.56 31.47
C SER A 206 -21.74 -13.81 32.06
N ILE A 207 -20.85 -13.26 31.23
CA ILE A 207 -19.68 -12.50 31.66
C ILE A 207 -20.07 -11.06 32.02
N THR A 208 -20.91 -10.42 31.21
CA THR A 208 -21.25 -9.01 31.34
C THR A 208 -22.65 -8.70 30.82
N SER A 209 -23.32 -7.74 31.46
CA SER A 209 -24.54 -7.12 30.93
C SER A 209 -24.23 -6.09 29.84
N ASP A 210 -23.10 -5.39 29.94
CA ASP A 210 -22.60 -4.44 28.94
C ASP A 210 -21.42 -5.04 28.16
N ARG A 211 -21.75 -5.60 27.01
CA ARG A 211 -20.77 -6.28 26.13
C ARG A 211 -19.92 -5.28 25.34
N VAL A 212 -20.42 -4.07 25.12
CA VAL A 212 -19.65 -3.03 24.41
C VAL A 212 -18.53 -2.55 25.33
N GLU A 213 -18.87 -2.22 26.57
CA GLU A 213 -17.89 -1.77 27.56
C GLU A 213 -16.88 -2.88 27.91
N TRP A 214 -17.32 -4.13 27.96
CA TRP A 214 -16.41 -5.25 28.16
C TRP A 214 -15.36 -5.37 27.05
N ILE A 215 -15.76 -5.27 25.77
CA ILE A 215 -14.78 -5.26 24.67
C ILE A 215 -13.84 -4.05 24.80
N ARG A 216 -14.38 -2.85 25.09
CA ARG A 216 -13.57 -1.62 25.23
C ARG A 216 -12.46 -1.74 26.28
N THR A 217 -12.73 -2.47 27.37
CA THR A 217 -11.82 -2.64 28.51
C THR A 217 -11.01 -3.93 28.45
N GLU A 218 -11.27 -4.80 27.47
CA GLU A 218 -10.53 -6.04 27.29
C GLU A 218 -9.08 -5.74 26.85
N THR A 219 -8.14 -6.32 27.58
CA THR A 219 -6.69 -6.14 27.33
C THR A 219 -6.16 -7.10 26.28
N ARG A 220 -6.92 -8.15 25.98
CA ARG A 220 -6.63 -9.14 24.94
C ARG A 220 -7.20 -8.71 23.59
N PRO A 221 -6.62 -9.17 22.48
CA PRO A 221 -7.15 -8.82 21.17
C PRO A 221 -8.48 -9.50 20.85
N CYS A 222 -9.46 -8.73 20.39
CA CYS A 222 -10.76 -9.25 19.95
C CYS A 222 -11.01 -9.08 18.46
N MET A 223 -11.64 -10.08 17.83
CA MET A 223 -12.40 -9.94 16.59
C MET A 223 -13.87 -10.07 16.97
N VAL A 224 -14.67 -9.07 16.65
CA VAL A 224 -16.00 -8.91 17.26
C VAL A 224 -17.07 -8.96 16.18
N GLU A 225 -18.07 -9.81 16.40
CA GLU A 225 -19.28 -9.80 15.60
C GLU A 225 -20.21 -8.69 16.10
N VAL A 226 -20.59 -7.81 15.21
CA VAL A 226 -21.32 -6.58 15.51
C VAL A 226 -22.57 -6.46 14.65
N ALA A 227 -23.61 -5.86 15.22
CA ALA A 227 -24.67 -5.22 14.46
C ALA A 227 -24.65 -3.73 14.77
N VAL A 228 -24.52 -2.90 13.74
CA VAL A 228 -24.62 -1.45 13.86
C VAL A 228 -26.10 -1.08 13.78
N GLN A 229 -26.65 -0.55 14.88
CA GLN A 229 -28.05 -0.15 14.98
C GLN A 229 -28.23 1.27 14.44
N GLN A 230 -27.35 2.17 14.88
CA GLN A 230 -27.33 3.57 14.47
C GLN A 230 -25.89 4.06 14.39
N MET A 231 -25.64 5.02 13.51
CA MET A 231 -24.37 5.72 13.38
C MET A 231 -24.66 7.21 13.24
N GLU A 232 -23.78 8.06 13.77
CA GLU A 232 -23.90 9.52 13.61
C GLU A 232 -24.03 9.90 12.13
N ALA A 233 -24.98 10.79 11.84
CA ALA A 233 -25.39 11.10 10.47
C ALA A 233 -24.27 11.75 9.64
N GLU A 234 -23.36 12.48 10.28
CA GLU A 234 -22.21 13.14 9.64
C GLU A 234 -21.07 12.16 9.36
N VAL A 235 -20.93 11.11 10.17
CA VAL A 235 -19.87 10.10 10.06
C VAL A 235 -20.25 8.99 9.08
N ALA A 236 -21.52 8.57 9.08
CA ALA A 236 -21.98 7.43 8.30
C ALA A 236 -21.64 7.48 6.80
N PRO A 237 -21.74 8.63 6.10
CA PRO A 237 -21.38 8.73 4.70
C PRO A 237 -19.89 8.52 4.42
N VAL A 238 -19.02 8.86 5.38
CA VAL A 238 -17.57 8.71 5.24
C VAL A 238 -17.14 7.32 5.66
N TYR A 239 -17.57 6.85 6.84
CA TYR A 239 -17.11 5.57 7.40
C TYR A 239 -17.56 4.34 6.59
N GLY A 240 -18.72 4.43 5.94
CA GLY A 240 -19.16 3.47 4.91
C GLY A 240 -19.21 2.01 5.36
N PHE A 241 -19.67 1.71 6.57
CA PHE A 241 -19.75 0.33 7.07
C PHE A 241 -20.72 -0.50 6.20
N GLY A 242 -20.19 -1.49 5.50
CA GLY A 242 -20.96 -2.33 4.56
C GLY A 242 -21.03 -1.79 3.12
N ASN A 243 -20.42 -0.64 2.82
CA ASN A 243 -20.26 -0.19 1.45
C ASN A 243 -19.27 -1.09 0.71
N SER A 244 -19.62 -1.45 -0.54
CA SER A 244 -18.74 -2.22 -1.41
C SER A 244 -18.20 -1.35 -2.54
N MET A 245 -16.93 -1.61 -2.90
CA MET A 245 -16.35 -1.08 -4.13
C MET A 245 -17.01 -1.70 -5.37
N ASP A 246 -17.46 -2.95 -5.26
CA ASP A 246 -18.12 -3.72 -6.30
C ASP A 246 -19.64 -3.58 -6.16
N LYS A 247 -20.30 -3.02 -7.18
CA LYS A 247 -21.76 -2.81 -7.16
C LYS A 247 -22.52 -4.14 -7.17
N ASP A 248 -21.91 -5.20 -7.69
CA ASP A 248 -22.53 -6.51 -7.88
C ASP A 248 -22.28 -7.44 -6.69
N LYS A 249 -21.37 -7.06 -5.78
CA LYS A 249 -21.06 -7.82 -4.56
C LYS A 249 -21.28 -6.96 -3.32
N ARG A 250 -22.45 -7.08 -2.72
CA ARG A 250 -22.69 -6.60 -1.35
C ARG A 250 -22.21 -7.66 -0.38
N ILE A 251 -21.08 -7.41 0.28
CA ILE A 251 -20.58 -8.25 1.38
C ILE A 251 -21.22 -7.74 2.67
N PRO A 252 -22.07 -8.52 3.35
CA PRO A 252 -22.62 -8.12 4.65
C PRO A 252 -21.50 -8.20 5.69
N ARG A 253 -20.79 -7.09 5.89
CA ARG A 253 -19.78 -6.99 6.95
C ARG A 253 -20.48 -7.02 8.31
N SER A 254 -20.16 -8.04 9.09
CA SER A 254 -20.65 -8.24 10.46
C SER A 254 -19.52 -8.43 11.46
N TRP A 255 -18.27 -8.45 11.02
CA TRP A 255 -17.11 -8.68 11.89
C TRP A 255 -16.14 -7.50 11.78
N VAL A 256 -15.56 -7.10 12.91
CA VAL A 256 -14.56 -6.03 12.99
C VAL A 256 -13.40 -6.46 13.90
N ALA A 257 -12.18 -6.09 13.55
CA ALA A 257 -11.05 -6.24 14.47
C ALA A 257 -11.11 -5.15 15.54
N HIS A 258 -10.49 -5.40 16.69
CA HIS A 258 -10.57 -4.50 17.85
C HIS A 258 -10.26 -3.01 17.56
N PRO A 259 -9.27 -2.62 16.74
CA PRO A 259 -9.00 -1.20 16.46
C PRO A 259 -10.17 -0.53 15.74
N GLU A 260 -10.79 -1.23 14.80
CA GLU A 260 -11.98 -0.76 14.09
C GLU A 260 -13.18 -0.71 15.04
N PHE A 261 -13.34 -1.71 15.93
CA PHE A 261 -14.38 -1.70 16.95
C PHE A 261 -14.29 -0.48 17.86
N LEU A 262 -13.12 -0.21 18.44
CA LEU A 262 -12.90 0.92 19.36
C LEU A 262 -13.20 2.26 18.69
N THR A 263 -12.82 2.38 17.42
CA THR A 263 -13.11 3.57 16.60
C THR A 263 -14.61 3.71 16.37
N MET A 264 -15.25 2.66 15.84
CA MET A 264 -16.66 2.66 15.47
C MET A 264 -17.59 2.90 16.66
N ALA A 265 -17.25 2.33 17.82
CA ALA A 265 -18.04 2.47 19.03
C ALA A 265 -18.09 3.91 19.55
N ALA A 266 -17.17 4.78 19.13
CA ALA A 266 -17.16 6.19 19.54
C ALA A 266 -18.26 7.03 18.88
N PHE A 267 -18.84 6.58 17.77
CA PHE A 267 -19.83 7.34 16.98
C PHE A 267 -21.00 6.47 16.48
N SER A 268 -21.16 5.27 17.04
CA SER A 268 -22.18 4.30 16.64
C SER A 268 -22.78 3.57 17.83
N GLU A 269 -24.07 3.28 17.74
CA GLU A 269 -24.75 2.31 18.59
C GLU A 269 -24.53 0.91 18.03
N ILE A 270 -23.79 0.09 18.78
CA ILE A 270 -23.33 -1.23 18.36
C ILE A 270 -23.87 -2.29 19.31
N GLU A 271 -24.42 -3.36 18.75
CA GLU A 271 -24.65 -4.59 19.49
C GLU A 271 -23.52 -5.60 19.24
N VAL A 272 -22.88 -6.06 20.32
CA VAL A 272 -21.93 -7.19 20.27
C VAL A 272 -22.69 -8.52 20.33
N LYS A 273 -22.50 -9.35 19.30
CA LYS A 273 -23.12 -10.67 19.18
C LYS A 273 -22.22 -11.77 19.72
N SER A 274 -21.00 -11.85 19.21
CA SER A 274 -20.00 -12.86 19.57
C SER A 274 -18.59 -12.27 19.41
N ALA A 275 -17.57 -12.97 19.92
CA ALA A 275 -16.19 -12.52 19.77
C ALA A 275 -15.23 -13.71 19.65
N TRP A 276 -14.19 -13.56 18.84
CA TRP A 276 -12.97 -14.35 18.96
C TRP A 276 -11.98 -13.55 19.80
N VAL A 277 -11.46 -14.14 20.87
CA VAL A 277 -10.53 -13.49 21.79
C VAL A 277 -9.18 -14.19 21.70
N GLY A 278 -8.18 -13.47 21.21
CA GLY A 278 -6.81 -13.98 21.15
C GLY A 278 -6.13 -13.93 22.52
N LYS A 279 -4.95 -14.55 22.60
CA LYS A 279 -4.19 -14.65 23.84
C LYS A 279 -3.59 -13.31 24.27
N GLU A 280 -2.88 -12.64 23.36
CA GLU A 280 -2.11 -11.44 23.67
C GLU A 280 -1.79 -10.60 22.42
N TYR A 281 -1.30 -9.40 22.64
CA TYR A 281 -0.74 -8.53 21.60
C TYR A 281 0.76 -8.76 21.43
N ALA A 282 1.24 -8.70 20.19
CA ALA A 282 2.66 -8.65 19.88
C ALA A 282 2.98 -7.52 18.90
N GLN A 283 4.21 -7.00 18.99
CA GLN A 283 4.73 -6.00 18.06
C GLN A 283 5.52 -6.68 16.95
N MET A 284 5.01 -6.60 15.73
CA MET A 284 5.61 -7.30 14.58
C MET A 284 6.99 -6.74 14.22
N ASN A 285 7.21 -5.43 14.35
CA ASN A 285 8.50 -4.79 14.08
C ASN A 285 9.65 -5.35 14.94
N LEU A 286 9.38 -5.83 16.16
CA LEU A 286 10.40 -6.44 17.02
C LEU A 286 10.91 -7.78 16.48
N ALA A 287 10.05 -8.52 15.79
CA ALA A 287 10.37 -9.82 15.20
C ALA A 287 10.90 -9.73 13.74
N LEU A 288 11.01 -8.53 13.18
CA LEU A 288 11.60 -8.34 11.85
C LEU A 288 13.12 -8.63 11.86
N PRO A 289 13.69 -9.17 10.76
CA PRO A 289 15.13 -9.25 10.59
C PRO A 289 15.80 -7.88 10.66
N ASP A 290 17.02 -7.81 11.21
CA ASP A 290 17.75 -6.55 11.38
C ASP A 290 17.93 -5.74 10.08
N PRO A 291 18.20 -6.35 8.90
CA PRO A 291 18.24 -5.60 7.65
C PRO A 291 16.91 -4.92 7.31
N VAL A 292 15.78 -5.53 7.64
CA VAL A 292 14.44 -4.95 7.42
C VAL A 292 14.18 -3.81 8.40
N LYS A 293 14.54 -3.98 9.68
CA LYS A 293 14.49 -2.90 10.69
C LYS A 293 15.35 -1.72 10.26
N ALA A 294 16.58 -1.97 9.81
CA ALA A 294 17.49 -0.95 9.32
C ALA A 294 16.93 -0.26 8.07
N PHE A 295 16.36 -0.99 7.12
CA PHE A 295 15.73 -0.43 5.92
C PHE A 295 14.60 0.54 6.27
N LEU A 296 13.69 0.16 7.18
CA LEU A 296 12.53 0.97 7.56
C LEU A 296 12.89 2.19 8.44
N SER A 297 14.03 2.14 9.14
CA SER A 297 14.48 3.23 10.04
C SER A 297 15.58 4.12 9.44
N ASP A 298 16.12 3.77 8.26
CA ASP A 298 17.14 4.57 7.60
C ASP A 298 16.54 5.86 7.01
N ARG A 299 17.10 7.00 7.41
CA ARG A 299 16.72 8.33 6.94
C ARG A 299 16.75 8.47 5.41
N TYR A 300 17.62 7.76 4.71
CA TYR A 300 17.72 7.83 3.24
C TYR A 300 16.64 7.01 2.53
N THR A 301 16.03 6.04 3.21
CA THR A 301 14.88 5.28 2.69
C THR A 301 13.68 6.21 2.50
N GLU A 302 13.42 7.11 3.45
CA GLU A 302 12.29 8.07 3.37
C GLU A 302 12.40 9.00 2.15
N LEU A 303 13.61 9.36 1.72
CA LEU A 303 13.84 10.20 0.52
C LEU A 303 13.71 9.44 -0.79
N SER A 304 13.67 8.10 -0.76
CA SER A 304 13.64 7.27 -1.95
C SER A 304 12.21 6.84 -2.25
N TRP A 305 11.69 7.28 -3.40
CA TRP A 305 10.41 6.84 -3.91
C TRP A 305 10.37 5.31 -4.12
N CYS A 306 11.42 4.73 -4.70
CA CYS A 306 11.54 3.28 -4.91
C CYS A 306 11.55 2.51 -3.58
N ALA A 307 12.28 3.02 -2.57
CA ALA A 307 12.28 2.42 -1.25
C ALA A 307 10.93 2.56 -0.56
N GLY A 308 10.21 3.65 -0.77
CA GLY A 308 8.83 3.84 -0.33
C GLY A 308 7.88 2.78 -0.90
N VAL A 309 7.99 2.43 -2.19
CA VAL A 309 7.20 1.35 -2.80
C VAL A 309 7.51 0.00 -2.16
N ILE A 310 8.78 -0.28 -1.84
CA ILE A 310 9.20 -1.50 -1.15
C ILE A 310 8.65 -1.53 0.29
N ALA A 311 8.74 -0.42 1.02
CA ALA A 311 8.20 -0.29 2.37
C ALA A 311 6.69 -0.52 2.39
N GLU A 312 5.95 0.07 1.45
CA GLU A 312 4.52 -0.20 1.28
C GLU A 312 4.26 -1.68 0.99
N THR A 313 5.08 -2.29 0.13
CA THR A 313 4.96 -3.70 -0.21
C THR A 313 5.14 -4.61 1.01
N LEU A 314 6.07 -4.28 1.91
CA LEU A 314 6.33 -5.05 3.14
C LEU A 314 5.12 -5.08 4.07
N TRP A 315 4.52 -3.94 4.42
CA TRP A 315 3.39 -3.95 5.34
C TRP A 315 2.15 -4.58 4.69
N ARG A 316 1.93 -4.37 3.38
CA ARG A 316 0.83 -5.02 2.65
C ARG A 316 1.04 -6.52 2.50
N ALA A 317 2.29 -7.00 2.47
CA ALA A 317 2.61 -8.42 2.48
C ALA A 317 2.23 -9.11 3.81
N ALA A 318 2.24 -8.37 4.92
CA ALA A 318 1.83 -8.89 6.22
C ALA A 318 0.34 -9.29 6.27
N ALA A 319 -0.48 -8.70 5.38
CA ALA A 319 -1.91 -8.90 5.31
C ALA A 319 -2.38 -9.89 4.22
N LEU A 320 -1.44 -10.57 3.55
CA LEU A 320 -1.75 -11.59 2.55
C LEU A 320 -2.47 -12.82 3.14
N GLY A 321 -3.28 -13.47 2.32
CA GLY A 321 -3.90 -14.77 2.61
C GLY A 321 -2.90 -15.91 2.73
N GLU A 322 -3.37 -17.11 3.04
CA GLU A 322 -2.51 -18.26 3.23
C GLU A 322 -1.72 -18.63 1.95
N PRO A 323 -0.39 -18.88 2.02
CA PRO A 323 0.38 -19.20 0.83
C PRO A 323 -0.09 -20.52 0.22
N LYS A 324 -0.18 -20.57 -1.12
CA LYS A 324 -0.47 -21.81 -1.85
C LYS A 324 0.71 -22.79 -1.66
N GLY A 325 0.42 -24.04 -1.27
CA GLY A 325 1.41 -25.12 -1.20
C GLY A 325 2.00 -25.43 0.18
N ARG A 326 1.73 -24.64 1.22
CA ARG A 326 2.26 -24.91 2.57
C ARG A 326 1.59 -26.08 3.28
N MET A 327 0.30 -26.31 2.98
CA MET A 327 -0.47 -27.46 3.44
C MET A 327 -1.34 -27.98 2.28
N PRO A 328 -0.83 -28.88 1.43
CA PRO A 328 -1.59 -29.41 0.30
C PRO A 328 -2.86 -30.16 0.72
N GLN A 329 -2.97 -30.57 1.99
CA GLN A 329 -4.14 -31.26 2.54
C GLN A 329 -5.27 -30.33 3.02
N VAL A 330 -5.03 -29.02 3.16
CA VAL A 330 -6.11 -28.08 3.52
C VAL A 330 -6.88 -27.74 2.25
N ALA A 331 -8.16 -28.12 2.24
CA ALA A 331 -9.07 -27.88 1.14
C ALA A 331 -9.13 -26.37 0.84
N PRO A 332 -9.22 -25.95 -0.44
CA PRO A 332 -9.24 -24.53 -0.81
C PRO A 332 -10.28 -23.69 -0.06
N GLU A 333 -11.43 -24.29 0.26
CA GLU A 333 -12.55 -23.70 0.99
C GLU A 333 -12.22 -23.36 2.46
N ASP A 334 -11.24 -24.03 3.05
CA ASP A 334 -10.82 -23.82 4.45
C ASP A 334 -9.68 -22.79 4.57
N ARG A 335 -9.19 -22.24 3.45
CA ARG A 335 -8.12 -21.25 3.45
C ARG A 335 -8.67 -19.85 3.68
N ALA A 336 -8.15 -19.20 4.70
CA ALA A 336 -8.47 -17.81 4.99
C ALA A 336 -7.83 -16.87 3.95
N HIS A 337 -8.60 -15.87 3.48
CA HIS A 337 -8.09 -14.81 2.59
C HIS A 337 -7.13 -13.84 3.29
N THR A 338 -7.03 -13.88 4.61
CA THR A 338 -6.03 -13.14 5.39
C THR A 338 -5.81 -13.83 6.74
N SER A 339 -4.70 -13.49 7.40
CA SER A 339 -4.39 -13.95 8.76
C SER A 339 -5.10 -13.10 9.82
N TRP A 340 -5.09 -13.53 11.08
CA TRP A 340 -5.59 -12.71 12.19
C TRP A 340 -4.92 -11.33 12.24
N ARG A 341 -3.59 -11.31 12.17
CA ARG A 341 -2.82 -10.06 12.05
C ARG A 341 -3.14 -9.27 10.79
N GLY A 342 -3.43 -9.95 9.67
CA GLY A 342 -3.73 -9.28 8.41
C GLY A 342 -5.06 -8.53 8.44
N ALA A 343 -6.11 -9.13 9.01
CA ALA A 343 -7.36 -8.44 9.27
C ALA A 343 -7.16 -7.25 10.22
N TRP A 344 -6.32 -7.43 11.23
CA TRP A 344 -5.99 -6.39 12.21
C TRP A 344 -5.28 -5.19 11.59
N LEU A 345 -4.26 -5.42 10.75
CA LEU A 345 -3.53 -4.34 10.07
C LEU A 345 -4.43 -3.58 9.11
N LYS A 346 -5.35 -4.27 8.41
CA LYS A 346 -6.35 -3.61 7.55
C LYS A 346 -7.33 -2.76 8.35
N ALA A 347 -7.72 -3.21 9.55
CA ALA A 347 -8.55 -2.41 10.45
C ALA A 347 -7.80 -1.17 10.97
N ALA A 348 -6.53 -1.31 11.35
CA ALA A 348 -5.70 -0.19 11.78
C ALA A 348 -5.51 0.84 10.66
N ASP A 349 -5.21 0.39 9.43
CA ASP A 349 -5.15 1.24 8.24
C ASP A 349 -6.50 1.93 7.97
N LYS A 350 -7.60 1.19 8.01
CA LYS A 350 -8.95 1.75 7.83
C LYS A 350 -9.22 2.85 8.85
N THR A 351 -8.95 2.62 10.15
CA THR A 351 -9.15 3.63 11.20
C THR A 351 -8.28 4.86 10.95
N ALA A 352 -6.99 4.68 10.65
CA ALA A 352 -6.09 5.81 10.41
C ALA A 352 -6.55 6.65 9.21
N MET A 353 -6.90 6.00 8.09
CA MET A 353 -7.32 6.68 6.88
C MET A 353 -8.74 7.25 6.97
N PHE A 354 -9.61 6.66 7.79
CA PHE A 354 -10.91 7.23 8.12
C PHE A 354 -10.77 8.59 8.79
N LEU A 355 -9.86 8.74 9.76
CA LEU A 355 -9.64 10.02 10.44
C LEU A 355 -9.18 11.11 9.47
N ASP A 356 -8.30 10.78 8.52
CA ASP A 356 -7.88 11.73 7.48
C ASP A 356 -9.02 12.07 6.51
N ALA A 357 -9.82 11.07 6.12
CA ALA A 357 -10.99 11.27 5.27
C ALA A 357 -12.06 12.14 5.95
N MET A 358 -12.29 11.97 7.25
CA MET A 358 -13.19 12.83 8.02
C MET A 358 -12.70 14.27 8.01
N LYS A 359 -11.41 14.52 8.32
CA LYS A 359 -10.84 15.88 8.30
C LYS A 359 -10.99 16.56 6.95
N LEU A 360 -10.72 15.84 5.85
CA LEU A 360 -10.92 16.39 4.50
C LEU A 360 -12.40 16.69 4.21
N THR A 361 -13.31 15.86 4.72
CA THR A 361 -14.75 16.08 4.57
C THR A 361 -15.22 17.30 5.38
N GLU A 362 -14.71 17.48 6.59
CA GLU A 362 -14.94 18.68 7.43
C GLU A 362 -14.37 19.95 6.78
N MET A 363 -13.28 19.84 6.03
CA MET A 363 -12.72 20.92 5.20
C MET A 363 -13.52 21.19 3.91
N GLY A 364 -14.58 20.44 3.65
CA GLY A 364 -15.48 20.65 2.51
C GLY A 364 -15.16 19.83 1.27
N TYR A 365 -14.22 18.89 1.34
CA TYR A 365 -13.88 18.01 0.22
C TYR A 365 -14.73 16.74 0.22
N ALA A 366 -15.25 16.38 -0.96
CA ALA A 366 -16.01 15.14 -1.10
C ALA A 366 -15.06 13.94 -1.18
N THR A 367 -14.81 13.29 -0.04
CA THR A 367 -14.04 12.04 0.00
C THR A 367 -14.79 10.92 -0.73
N VAL A 368 -14.09 10.10 -1.51
CA VAL A 368 -14.67 9.03 -2.36
C VAL A 368 -14.33 7.65 -1.85
N SER A 369 -13.07 7.47 -1.48
CA SER A 369 -12.57 6.23 -0.92
C SER A 369 -11.26 6.43 -0.19
N TYR A 370 -10.97 5.53 0.73
CA TYR A 370 -9.72 5.55 1.48
C TYR A 370 -9.30 4.12 1.88
N GLY A 371 -8.02 3.99 2.19
CA GLY A 371 -7.35 2.75 2.58
C GLY A 371 -5.96 2.69 2.00
N LEU A 372 -5.14 1.77 2.52
CA LEU A 372 -3.80 1.47 2.07
C LEU A 372 -2.87 2.69 2.06
N GLY A 373 -3.01 3.53 3.09
CA GLY A 373 -2.23 4.76 3.25
C GLY A 373 -2.62 5.91 2.31
N TRP A 374 -3.81 5.86 1.70
CA TRP A 374 -4.27 6.94 0.84
C TRP A 374 -5.77 7.22 0.96
N VAL A 375 -6.14 8.43 0.55
CA VAL A 375 -7.52 8.93 0.43
C VAL A 375 -7.70 9.58 -0.93
N SER A 376 -8.89 9.42 -1.50
CA SER A 376 -9.27 10.07 -2.75
C SER A 376 -10.45 11.00 -2.55
N CYS A 377 -10.41 12.15 -3.21
CA CYS A 377 -11.45 13.18 -3.16
C CYS A 377 -11.94 13.52 -4.57
N LEU A 378 -13.20 13.93 -4.70
CA LEU A 378 -13.70 14.61 -5.88
C LEU A 378 -13.50 16.11 -5.70
N VAL A 379 -12.67 16.70 -6.55
CA VAL A 379 -12.40 18.14 -6.56
C VAL A 379 -12.45 18.70 -7.97
N THR A 380 -12.90 19.95 -8.10
CA THR A 380 -12.78 20.73 -9.33
C THR A 380 -11.37 21.35 -9.42
N ASP A 381 -10.95 21.78 -10.61
CA ASP A 381 -9.57 22.24 -10.82
C ASP A 381 -9.23 23.51 -10.01
N ASP A 382 -10.22 24.36 -9.72
CA ASP A 382 -10.10 25.54 -8.87
C ASP A 382 -9.87 25.19 -7.38
N GLN A 383 -10.31 24.02 -6.92
CA GLN A 383 -10.13 23.57 -5.54
C GLN A 383 -8.76 22.92 -5.28
N ILE A 384 -8.02 22.55 -6.33
CA ILE A 384 -6.75 21.81 -6.20
C ILE A 384 -5.71 22.54 -5.35
N PRO A 385 -5.45 23.86 -5.55
CA PRO A 385 -4.46 24.56 -4.73
C PRO A 385 -4.81 24.55 -3.23
N ASP A 386 -6.08 24.67 -2.87
CA ASP A 386 -6.52 24.62 -1.48
C ASP A 386 -6.45 23.20 -0.93
N LEU A 387 -6.89 22.20 -1.70
CA LEU A 387 -6.78 20.79 -1.31
C LEU A 387 -5.33 20.41 -1.01
N VAL A 388 -4.39 20.82 -1.86
CA VAL A 388 -2.96 20.51 -1.67
C VAL A 388 -2.44 21.16 -0.38
N ARG A 389 -2.83 22.41 -0.07
CA ARG A 389 -2.45 23.07 1.19
C ARG A 389 -3.02 22.33 2.40
N ASP A 390 -4.32 22.06 2.38
CA ASP A 390 -5.04 21.43 3.49
C ASP A 390 -4.55 20.02 3.75
N ALA A 391 -4.34 19.23 2.69
CA ALA A 391 -3.78 17.88 2.78
C ALA A 391 -2.44 17.85 3.53
N MET A 392 -1.55 18.81 3.24
CA MET A 392 -0.26 18.90 3.92
C MET A 392 -0.40 19.23 5.41
N THR A 393 -1.42 19.99 5.82
CA THR A 393 -1.67 20.29 7.23
C THR A 393 -2.06 19.05 8.04
N ILE A 394 -2.62 18.02 7.38
CA ILE A 394 -3.01 16.74 8.01
C ILE A 394 -2.03 15.60 7.67
N GLY A 395 -0.87 15.93 7.10
CA GLY A 395 0.18 14.97 6.82
C GLY A 395 -0.08 14.06 5.62
N LEU A 396 -0.79 14.57 4.61
CA LEU A 396 -0.98 13.91 3.32
C LEU A 396 -0.27 14.68 2.20
N MET A 397 0.23 13.96 1.20
CA MET A 397 0.92 14.53 0.06
C MET A 397 0.27 14.16 -1.28
N PRO A 398 0.21 15.08 -2.26
CA PRO A 398 -0.21 14.78 -3.62
C PRO A 398 0.90 14.09 -4.43
N LYS A 399 0.56 13.63 -5.65
CA LYS A 399 1.54 13.19 -6.65
C LYS A 399 2.22 14.40 -7.31
N PHE A 400 3.37 14.20 -7.96
CA PHE A 400 4.07 15.27 -8.69
C PHE A 400 3.19 15.98 -9.74
N ASN A 401 2.44 15.22 -10.55
CA ASN A 401 1.54 15.80 -11.57
C ASN A 401 0.38 16.61 -10.99
N ASP A 402 0.03 16.33 -9.75
CA ASP A 402 -1.15 16.88 -9.09
C ASP A 402 -0.85 18.21 -8.38
N VAL A 403 0.43 18.61 -8.29
CA VAL A 403 0.84 19.92 -7.76
C VAL A 403 0.72 20.98 -8.88
N PRO A 404 -0.05 22.07 -8.68
CA PRO A 404 -0.10 23.17 -9.64
C PRO A 404 1.27 23.84 -9.86
N ASP A 405 1.55 24.27 -11.09
CA ASP A 405 2.81 24.94 -11.43
C ASP A 405 2.95 26.27 -10.67
N GLY A 406 4.17 26.52 -10.18
CA GLY A 406 4.49 27.75 -9.44
C GLY A 406 3.82 27.87 -8.07
N MET A 407 3.07 26.86 -7.61
CA MET A 407 2.40 26.90 -6.30
C MET A 407 3.35 27.09 -5.13
N PHE A 408 4.56 26.51 -5.22
CA PHE A 408 5.57 26.58 -4.19
C PHE A 408 6.93 27.00 -4.74
N ALA A 409 7.58 27.93 -4.02
CA ALA A 409 8.90 28.40 -4.38
C ALA A 409 9.99 27.46 -3.85
N PRO A 410 10.99 27.05 -4.67
CA PRO A 410 12.07 26.14 -4.25
C PRO A 410 12.88 26.60 -3.04
N ASN A 411 12.95 27.91 -2.79
CA ASN A 411 13.73 28.54 -1.72
C ASN A 411 12.93 28.79 -0.44
N ARG A 412 11.66 28.37 -0.37
CA ARG A 412 10.82 28.50 0.83
C ARG A 412 10.50 27.12 1.40
N PRO A 413 10.62 26.93 2.73
CA PRO A 413 10.19 25.69 3.36
C PRO A 413 8.71 25.42 3.12
N ILE A 414 8.38 24.18 2.74
CA ILE A 414 6.98 23.75 2.62
C ILE A 414 6.37 23.52 4.02
N PRO A 415 5.19 24.09 4.34
CA PRO A 415 4.45 23.76 5.55
C PRO A 415 4.07 22.27 5.59
N TRP A 416 4.32 21.60 6.71
CA TRP A 416 4.01 20.19 6.89
C TRP A 416 3.47 19.92 8.29
N GLY A 417 2.23 19.43 8.36
CA GLY A 417 1.56 19.07 9.61
C GLY A 417 1.57 17.56 9.91
N GLY A 418 2.25 16.76 9.09
CA GLY A 418 2.45 15.33 9.34
C GLY A 418 3.58 15.05 10.34
N ASP A 419 4.30 13.96 10.12
CA ASP A 419 5.42 13.57 10.98
C ASP A 419 6.54 14.62 10.98
N GLN A 420 7.29 14.68 12.08
CA GLN A 420 8.37 15.66 12.25
C GLN A 420 9.70 15.18 11.66
N ASN A 421 9.72 14.14 10.82
CA ASN A 421 10.94 13.65 10.18
C ASN A 421 11.43 14.66 9.14
N ASN A 422 12.68 15.11 9.30
CA ASN A 422 13.32 16.04 8.37
C ASN A 422 13.41 15.48 6.95
N MET A 423 13.50 14.16 6.79
CA MET A 423 13.59 13.52 5.47
C MET A 423 12.24 13.53 4.76
N THR A 424 11.13 13.33 5.49
CA THR A 424 9.78 13.51 4.93
C THR A 424 9.59 14.95 4.44
N LYS A 425 10.00 15.95 5.23
CA LYS A 425 9.93 17.36 4.84
C LYS A 425 10.75 17.66 3.58
N MET A 426 11.92 17.04 3.44
CA MET A 426 12.74 17.15 2.22
C MET A 426 12.10 16.46 1.02
N LEU A 427 11.55 15.25 1.18
CA LEU A 427 10.77 14.57 0.13
C LEU A 427 9.61 15.46 -0.34
N LEU A 428 8.87 16.02 0.61
CA LEU A 428 7.78 16.96 0.34
C LEU A 428 8.27 18.19 -0.40
N GLN A 429 9.37 18.81 0.04
CA GLN A 429 9.99 19.95 -0.65
C GLN A 429 10.21 19.63 -2.14
N PHE A 430 10.90 18.53 -2.46
CA PHE A 430 11.21 18.19 -3.85
C PHE A 430 9.96 17.82 -4.66
N THR A 431 8.98 17.18 -4.01
CA THR A 431 7.71 16.84 -4.65
C THR A 431 6.92 18.10 -4.99
N MET A 432 6.77 19.02 -4.04
CA MET A 432 5.99 20.24 -4.19
C MET A 432 6.64 21.26 -5.12
N THR A 433 7.97 21.27 -5.21
CA THR A 433 8.71 22.15 -6.13
C THR A 433 9.01 21.49 -7.47
N LYS A 434 8.46 20.28 -7.71
CA LYS A 434 8.68 19.47 -8.92
C LYS A 434 10.16 19.25 -9.27
N ASP A 435 11.01 19.14 -8.26
CA ASP A 435 12.45 18.95 -8.38
C ASP A 435 12.80 17.47 -8.61
N ARG A 436 12.33 16.96 -9.75
CA ARG A 436 12.32 15.55 -10.12
C ARG A 436 13.72 14.99 -10.28
N ASP A 437 14.60 15.68 -11.00
CA ASP A 437 15.96 15.22 -11.26
C ASP A 437 16.74 15.07 -9.97
N PHE A 438 16.54 15.99 -9.02
CA PHE A 438 17.15 15.90 -7.73
C PHE A 438 16.60 14.70 -6.96
N LEU A 439 15.28 14.57 -6.80
CA LEU A 439 14.69 13.43 -6.11
C LEU A 439 15.12 12.09 -6.73
N TRP A 440 15.23 12.01 -8.05
CA TRP A 440 15.70 10.83 -8.78
C TRP A 440 17.13 10.42 -8.42
N ASN A 441 17.99 11.37 -8.07
CA ASN A 441 19.34 11.11 -7.59
C ASN A 441 19.35 10.59 -6.14
N PHE A 442 18.53 11.16 -5.25
CA PHE A 442 18.37 10.67 -3.87
C PHE A 442 17.84 9.24 -3.83
N ASP A 443 17.00 8.91 -4.79
CA ASP A 443 16.42 7.59 -4.93
C ASP A 443 17.49 6.51 -5.21
N LYS A 444 18.75 6.86 -5.51
CA LYS A 444 19.88 5.91 -5.56
C LYS A 444 20.52 5.66 -4.20
N LEU A 445 20.33 6.54 -3.21
CA LEU A 445 21.03 6.46 -1.92
C LEU A 445 20.89 5.11 -1.21
N PRO A 446 19.69 4.48 -1.17
CA PRO A 446 19.54 3.17 -0.55
C PRO A 446 20.36 2.06 -1.23
N LEU A 447 20.75 2.21 -2.50
CA LEU A 447 21.56 1.22 -3.21
C LEU A 447 23.02 1.20 -2.74
N TYR A 448 23.57 2.35 -2.33
CA TYR A 448 24.93 2.43 -1.82
C TYR A 448 25.06 1.77 -0.44
N ASP A 449 26.28 1.41 -0.08
CA ASP A 449 26.58 0.89 1.25
C ASP A 449 26.61 2.02 2.27
N LYS A 450 26.34 1.70 3.54
CA LYS A 450 26.15 2.69 4.62
C LYS A 450 27.27 3.75 4.68
N GLY A 451 28.53 3.33 4.53
CA GLY A 451 29.69 4.24 4.55
C GLY A 451 29.82 5.18 3.35
N GLN A 452 29.16 4.89 2.23
CA GLN A 452 29.23 5.69 1.01
C GLN A 452 28.09 6.71 0.90
N ARG A 453 26.96 6.46 1.58
CA ARG A 453 25.73 7.28 1.45
C ARG A 453 25.94 8.74 1.79
N GLU A 454 26.67 9.04 2.86
CA GLU A 454 26.89 10.43 3.29
C GLU A 454 27.79 11.19 2.31
N GLN A 455 28.82 10.53 1.77
CA GLN A 455 29.67 11.12 0.73
C GLN A 455 28.86 11.42 -0.54
N MET A 456 28.04 10.47 -1.00
CA MET A 456 27.19 10.66 -2.17
C MET A 456 26.17 11.77 -1.95
N LEU A 457 25.57 11.85 -0.76
CA LEU A 457 24.67 12.94 -0.38
C LEU A 457 25.36 14.30 -0.47
N ARG A 458 26.56 14.44 0.11
CA ARG A 458 27.33 15.69 0.08
C ARG A 458 27.63 16.11 -1.36
N GLN A 459 28.08 15.17 -2.20
CA GLN A 459 28.33 15.43 -3.62
C GLN A 459 27.08 15.89 -4.37
N MET A 460 25.92 15.27 -4.11
CA MET A 460 24.65 15.69 -4.71
C MET A 460 24.24 17.11 -4.27
N LEU A 461 24.37 17.43 -2.99
CA LEU A 461 24.04 18.76 -2.45
C LEU A 461 25.00 19.85 -2.98
N GLU A 462 26.29 19.54 -3.10
CA GLU A 462 27.30 20.45 -3.67
C GLU A 462 27.06 20.71 -5.16
N ALA A 463 26.78 19.66 -5.93
CA ALA A 463 26.44 19.79 -7.35
C ALA A 463 25.23 20.71 -7.56
N ARG A 464 24.22 20.62 -6.68
CA ARG A 464 23.05 21.52 -6.71
C ARG A 464 23.40 22.97 -6.41
N LYS A 465 24.23 23.23 -5.38
CA LYS A 465 24.65 24.60 -5.06
C LYS A 465 25.34 25.25 -6.25
N ASN A 466 26.18 24.50 -6.96
CA ASN A 466 26.90 24.97 -8.14
C ASN A 466 25.99 25.18 -9.36
N GLN A 467 24.81 24.55 -9.43
CA GLN A 467 23.81 24.79 -10.47
C GLN A 467 22.90 25.99 -10.18
N GLN A 468 22.90 26.49 -8.95
CA GLN A 468 22.08 27.62 -8.50
C GLN A 468 22.86 28.94 -8.37
N MET A 469 24.18 28.90 -8.52
CA MET A 469 25.08 30.05 -8.71
C MET A 469 25.30 30.27 -10.20
#